data_AF-A0A7C4PZN0-F1
#
_entry.id   AF-A0A7C4PZN0-F1
#
_cell.length_a   1.000
_cell.length_b   1.000
_cell.length_c   1.000
_cell.angle_alpha   90.00
_cell.angle_beta   90.00
_cell.angle_gamma   90.00
#
_symmetry.space_group_name_H-M   'P 1'
#
loop_
_entity.id
_entity.type
_entity.pdbx_description
1 polymer ?
#
loop_
_entity_poly.entity_id
_entity_poly.type
_entity_poly.pdbx_seq_one_letter_code
_entity_poly.pdbx_strand_id
1 'polypeptide(L)'
;MVKELIIHIGLYKTGTTSIQEFLYKNKDKLFNEFGIYYPNTYGLKSHNLCAHILRNYYPEHLVNIVNKTGLTKDILLKQFRDELDNVKPNTVLISSEVLSGFTNLINEIVQVVSPKILKLIVYLRRQDKKLESLYSEQVRNLDSKAFPLSPFHIGSFSLDYHKYLKKLEHILGLNKVELKLIPRIYSRDFDRSWDAVKDFCKVLDIPELIILESDIKKNISLSPVSIIALKRIKEKYSLPMNLFSKIVSYLYKYDNEKPSKLRSLFSLEERKKILNFYNEPNNLLFKEYFNQENKFILSPEEEFFYQEQDKILKEEIELEINERYYKCLALIKEKFLIPRDKVYAYQVYGCSELTYELVKGGLVKDFVGGRLDVCNERVIEGWLFDLNALKGEEISFLIRINGIDVYNGICNLERKDIKALFGVNFNVGFRVFWKDLKLPKSILDLPDGENLEIQIIHARTGYIISHKTVAKKLIMDKPYVPVKISKLAIEVDIVEKVVIDQLYLDLLKGSKLVVGGVVVLKPEVKEEYRLLLEDAEGIKEVQWGLPSPGYANMYPDNPHAKNARFKVEGVVATEEKPIRLYLKNKNGDKILIL
;
A
#
# COMPACT_ATOMS: atom_id res chain seq x y z
N MET A 1 0.72 -31.51 25.49
CA MET A 1 0.10 -30.17 25.48
C MET A 1 1.17 -29.20 25.94
N VAL A 2 1.50 -28.19 25.13
CA VAL A 2 2.63 -27.29 25.41
C VAL A 2 2.33 -26.46 26.66
N LYS A 3 3.29 -26.33 27.58
CA LYS A 3 3.12 -25.50 28.79
C LYS A 3 3.26 -24.03 28.44
N GLU A 4 4.30 -23.69 27.68
CA GLU A 4 4.69 -22.30 27.42
C GLU A 4 5.05 -22.08 25.94
N LEU A 5 4.49 -21.02 25.37
CA LEU A 5 4.87 -20.48 24.07
C LEU A 5 5.60 -19.15 24.29
N ILE A 6 6.86 -19.10 23.91
CA ILE A 6 7.68 -17.89 23.93
C ILE A 6 7.71 -17.33 22.50
N ILE A 7 7.26 -16.10 22.32
CA ILE A 7 7.39 -15.38 21.07
C ILE A 7 8.26 -14.14 21.29
N HIS A 8 9.44 -14.14 20.67
CA HIS A 8 10.24 -12.94 20.54
C HIS A 8 9.78 -12.15 19.31
N ILE A 9 9.08 -11.04 19.54
CA ILE A 9 8.71 -10.09 18.49
C ILE A 9 9.72 -8.94 18.45
N GLY A 10 10.64 -9.05 17.50
CA GLY A 10 11.67 -8.03 17.30
C GLY A 10 11.11 -6.78 16.64
N LEU A 11 11.21 -5.61 17.28
CA LEU A 11 11.07 -4.34 16.58
C LEU A 11 12.35 -4.03 15.76
N TYR A 12 12.63 -4.83 14.72
CA TYR A 12 13.57 -4.67 13.57
C TYR A 12 15.04 -4.22 13.75
N LYS A 13 15.38 -3.36 14.72
CA LYS A 13 16.72 -2.76 14.89
C LYS A 13 17.18 -2.79 16.34
N THR A 14 16.92 -3.93 16.98
CA THR A 14 17.10 -4.20 18.42
C THR A 14 17.94 -5.45 18.68
N GLY A 15 18.85 -5.81 17.77
CA GLY A 15 19.69 -7.01 17.90
C GLY A 15 18.99 -8.32 17.51
N THR A 16 17.83 -8.24 16.85
CA THR A 16 16.99 -9.38 16.42
C THR A 16 17.78 -10.46 15.70
N THR A 17 18.62 -10.06 14.75
CA THR A 17 19.50 -10.96 13.97
C THR A 17 20.49 -11.73 14.85
N SER A 18 21.06 -11.10 15.87
CA SER A 18 22.01 -11.75 16.79
C SER A 18 21.30 -12.79 17.66
N ILE A 19 20.13 -12.45 18.20
CA ILE A 19 19.27 -13.36 18.98
C ILE A 19 18.84 -14.55 18.11
N GLN A 20 18.38 -14.31 16.88
CA GLN A 20 17.96 -15.32 15.92
C GLN A 20 19.11 -16.26 15.50
N GLU A 21 20.30 -15.71 15.23
CA GLU A 21 21.47 -16.53 14.92
C GLU A 21 21.93 -17.39 16.11
N PHE A 22 21.89 -16.85 17.33
CA PHE A 22 22.14 -17.61 18.56
C PHE A 22 21.13 -18.77 18.72
N LEU A 23 19.82 -18.46 18.63
CA LEU A 23 18.75 -19.45 18.78
C LEU A 23 18.89 -20.59 17.77
N TYR A 24 19.12 -20.26 16.49
CA TYR A 24 19.24 -21.27 15.44
C TYR A 24 20.50 -22.13 15.58
N LYS A 25 21.64 -21.55 15.95
CA LYS A 25 22.90 -22.31 16.17
C LYS A 25 22.82 -23.24 17.38
N ASN A 26 22.10 -22.84 18.42
CA ASN A 26 22.05 -23.57 19.70
C ASN A 26 20.75 -24.37 19.90
N LYS A 27 19.86 -24.46 18.90
CA LYS A 27 18.51 -25.04 19.04
C LYS A 27 18.47 -26.42 19.72
N ASP A 28 19.42 -27.29 19.40
CA ASP A 28 19.45 -28.66 19.93
C ASP A 28 19.94 -28.67 21.38
N LYS A 29 20.90 -27.80 21.73
CA LYS A 29 21.36 -27.57 23.10
C LYS A 29 20.25 -26.93 23.96
N LEU A 30 19.57 -25.93 23.43
CA LEU A 30 18.41 -25.26 24.06
C LEU A 30 17.27 -26.25 24.37
N PHE A 31 17.02 -27.20 23.46
CA PHE A 31 16.04 -28.24 23.68
C PHE A 31 16.50 -29.27 24.73
N ASN A 32 17.73 -29.79 24.60
CA ASN A 32 18.23 -30.87 25.46
C ASN A 32 18.52 -30.43 26.90
N GLU A 33 19.05 -29.22 27.11
CA GLU A 33 19.46 -28.72 28.43
C GLU A 33 18.36 -27.89 29.12
N PHE A 34 17.48 -27.21 28.37
CA PHE A 34 16.48 -26.28 28.91
C PHE A 34 15.02 -26.60 28.52
N GLY A 35 14.79 -27.61 27.68
CA GLY A 35 13.46 -27.95 27.18
C GLY A 35 12.84 -26.90 26.25
N ILE A 36 13.64 -25.95 25.74
CA ILE A 36 13.21 -24.86 24.87
C ILE A 36 13.34 -25.30 23.41
N TYR A 37 12.22 -25.67 22.80
CA TYR A 37 12.20 -26.13 21.42
C TYR A 37 12.11 -24.96 20.42
N TYR A 38 13.01 -24.94 19.43
CA TYR A 38 13.00 -23.98 18.32
C TYR A 38 12.62 -24.72 17.01
N PRO A 39 11.36 -24.61 16.53
CA PRO A 39 10.80 -25.44 15.46
C PRO A 39 11.55 -25.43 14.12
N ASN A 40 11.74 -26.60 13.50
CA ASN A 40 12.36 -26.74 12.19
C ASN A 40 11.39 -26.53 11.03
N THR A 41 10.06 -26.67 11.24
CA THR A 41 9.04 -26.27 10.24
C THR A 41 9.23 -24.81 9.82
N TYR A 42 9.83 -23.99 10.69
CA TYR A 42 10.11 -22.58 10.42
C TYR A 42 11.44 -22.32 9.69
N GLY A 43 12.24 -23.38 9.47
CA GLY A 43 13.12 -23.60 8.32
C GLY A 43 14.38 -22.75 8.17
N LEU A 44 14.50 -21.61 8.86
CA LEU A 44 15.57 -20.63 8.68
C LEU A 44 16.02 -20.04 10.03
N LYS A 45 17.15 -19.32 10.02
CA LYS A 45 17.68 -18.61 11.21
C LYS A 45 16.65 -17.72 11.91
N SER A 46 15.74 -17.13 11.15
CA SER A 46 14.59 -16.39 11.67
C SER A 46 13.30 -17.00 11.13
N HIS A 47 12.24 -16.95 11.94
CA HIS A 47 10.92 -17.48 11.58
C HIS A 47 10.13 -16.53 10.66
N ASN A 48 10.82 -15.64 9.95
CA ASN A 48 10.24 -14.61 9.08
C ASN A 48 9.55 -15.20 7.84
N LEU A 49 10.13 -16.23 7.20
CA LEU A 49 9.53 -16.88 6.02
C LEU A 49 8.11 -17.38 6.32
N CYS A 50 7.92 -18.04 7.45
CA CYS A 50 6.62 -18.56 7.87
C CYS A 50 5.65 -17.45 8.24
N ALA A 51 6.09 -16.39 8.92
CA ALA A 51 5.24 -15.23 9.15
C ALA A 51 4.80 -14.56 7.83
N HIS A 52 5.62 -14.59 6.77
CA HIS A 52 5.23 -14.18 5.42
C HIS A 52 4.21 -15.14 4.77
N ILE A 53 4.37 -16.47 4.92
CA ILE A 53 3.42 -17.49 4.46
C ILE A 53 2.06 -17.36 5.16
N LEU A 54 2.02 -17.20 6.49
CA LEU A 54 0.78 -17.02 7.26
C LEU A 54 0.02 -15.75 6.85
N ARG A 55 0.76 -14.70 6.43
CA ARG A 55 0.21 -13.45 5.89
C ARG A 55 -0.28 -13.57 4.43
N ASN A 56 -0.03 -14.69 3.76
CA ASN A 56 -0.18 -14.86 2.31
C ASN A 56 0.48 -13.72 1.51
N TYR A 57 1.68 -13.30 1.92
CA TYR A 57 2.43 -12.22 1.29
C TYR A 57 3.91 -12.59 1.15
N TYR A 58 4.39 -12.63 -0.09
CA TYR A 58 5.71 -13.13 -0.42
C TYR A 58 6.59 -11.98 -0.94
N PRO A 59 7.61 -11.55 -0.18
CA PRO A 59 8.72 -10.75 -0.71
C PRO A 59 9.31 -11.39 -1.97
N GLU A 60 9.79 -10.57 -2.90
CA GLU A 60 10.26 -11.00 -4.23
C GLU A 60 11.34 -12.10 -4.15
N HIS A 61 12.25 -12.01 -3.16
CA HIS A 61 13.27 -13.04 -2.91
C HIS A 61 12.74 -14.37 -2.32
N LEU A 62 11.52 -14.38 -1.75
CA LEU A 62 10.87 -15.59 -1.21
C LEU A 62 9.88 -16.24 -2.19
N VAL A 63 9.39 -15.51 -3.22
CA VAL A 63 8.47 -16.05 -4.24
C VAL A 63 9.03 -17.33 -4.87
N ASN A 64 10.31 -17.35 -5.22
CA ASN A 64 10.97 -18.51 -5.81
C ASN A 64 11.08 -19.71 -4.84
N ILE A 65 11.10 -19.47 -3.53
CA ILE A 65 11.12 -20.54 -2.52
C ILE A 65 9.71 -21.12 -2.42
N VAL A 66 8.70 -20.28 -2.23
CA VAL A 66 7.30 -20.69 -2.07
C VAL A 66 6.77 -21.41 -3.32
N ASN A 67 7.07 -20.91 -4.51
CA ASN A 67 6.70 -21.57 -5.77
C ASN A 67 7.37 -22.94 -5.95
N LYS A 68 8.58 -23.14 -5.41
CA LYS A 68 9.30 -24.43 -5.47
C LYS A 68 8.85 -25.42 -4.39
N THR A 69 8.45 -24.95 -3.21
CA THR A 69 8.04 -25.82 -2.09
C THR A 69 6.55 -26.12 -2.09
N GLY A 70 5.72 -25.31 -2.77
CA GLY A 70 4.26 -25.43 -2.71
C GLY A 70 3.66 -25.12 -1.33
N LEU A 71 4.44 -24.50 -0.43
CA LEU A 71 4.01 -24.21 0.94
C LEU A 71 2.90 -23.17 0.99
N THR A 72 1.69 -23.62 1.27
CA THR A 72 0.56 -22.76 1.66
C THR A 72 0.54 -22.57 3.18
N LYS A 73 -0.26 -21.60 3.64
CA LYS A 73 -0.59 -21.38 5.05
C LYS A 73 -1.07 -22.66 5.74
N ASP A 74 -1.99 -23.38 5.13
CA ASP A 74 -2.61 -24.57 5.74
C ASP A 74 -1.63 -25.75 5.82
N ILE A 75 -0.79 -25.92 4.79
CA ILE A 75 0.30 -26.93 4.80
C ILE A 75 1.30 -26.60 5.91
N LEU A 76 1.70 -25.33 6.04
CA LEU A 76 2.63 -24.87 7.08
C LEU A 76 2.07 -25.09 8.49
N LEU A 77 0.82 -24.70 8.75
CA LEU A 77 0.17 -24.88 10.05
C LEU A 77 -0.02 -26.37 10.39
N LYS A 78 -0.30 -27.22 9.38
CA LYS A 78 -0.34 -28.68 9.55
C LYS A 78 1.03 -29.25 9.87
N GLN A 79 2.05 -28.95 9.08
CA GLN A 79 3.43 -29.41 9.32
C GLN A 79 3.93 -29.02 10.72
N PHE A 80 3.60 -27.81 11.17
CA PHE A 80 3.98 -27.36 12.52
C PHE A 80 3.24 -28.14 13.62
N ARG A 81 1.95 -28.45 13.44
CA ARG A 81 1.21 -29.33 14.34
C ARG A 81 1.84 -30.72 14.39
N ASP A 82 2.08 -31.32 13.22
CA ASP A 82 2.70 -32.63 13.08
C ASP A 82 4.10 -32.66 13.75
N GLU A 83 4.91 -31.60 13.62
CA GLU A 83 6.20 -31.45 14.31
C GLU A 83 6.05 -31.40 15.85
N LEU A 84 5.09 -30.62 16.35
CA LEU A 84 4.83 -30.51 17.79
C LEU A 84 4.28 -31.81 18.39
N ASP A 85 3.44 -32.54 17.68
CA ASP A 85 2.88 -33.82 18.12
C ASP A 85 3.93 -34.95 18.12
N ASN A 86 4.95 -34.86 17.26
CA ASN A 86 6.11 -35.75 17.25
C ASN A 86 7.11 -35.44 18.38
N VAL A 87 7.52 -34.16 18.52
CA VAL A 87 8.56 -33.74 19.48
C VAL A 87 8.02 -33.61 20.92
N LYS A 88 6.73 -33.29 21.08
CA LYS A 88 6.03 -33.10 22.35
C LYS A 88 6.75 -32.14 23.33
N PRO A 89 7.18 -30.95 22.89
CA PRO A 89 7.97 -30.04 23.73
C PRO A 89 7.13 -29.43 24.88
N ASN A 90 7.80 -29.17 26.01
CA ASN A 90 7.20 -28.42 27.12
C ASN A 90 7.13 -26.92 26.82
N THR A 91 8.18 -26.37 26.21
CA THR A 91 8.29 -24.96 25.85
C THR A 91 8.64 -24.83 24.37
N VAL A 92 7.92 -23.97 23.65
CA VAL A 92 8.17 -23.66 22.24
C VAL A 92 8.62 -22.21 22.11
N LEU A 93 9.68 -21.94 21.37
CA LEU A 93 10.19 -20.60 21.12
C LEU A 93 10.11 -20.25 19.63
N ILE A 94 9.50 -19.10 19.31
CA ILE A 94 9.41 -18.54 17.97
C ILE A 94 10.01 -17.13 17.96
N SER A 95 10.85 -16.83 16.97
CA SER A 95 11.52 -15.52 16.86
C SER A 95 11.36 -14.96 15.46
N SER A 96 10.48 -13.96 15.31
CA SER A 96 10.21 -13.29 14.03
C SER A 96 9.84 -11.83 14.24
N GLU A 97 10.52 -10.94 13.52
CA GLU A 97 10.25 -9.50 13.55
C GLU A 97 9.04 -9.11 12.69
N VAL A 98 8.65 -9.95 11.72
CA VAL A 98 7.43 -9.78 10.93
C VAL A 98 6.19 -9.76 11.84
N LEU A 99 6.16 -10.62 12.87
CA LEU A 99 5.04 -10.71 13.81
C LEU A 99 4.76 -9.40 14.59
N SER A 100 5.74 -8.50 14.71
CA SER A 100 5.52 -7.18 15.35
C SER A 100 4.44 -6.33 14.66
N GLY A 101 4.22 -6.54 13.37
CA GLY A 101 3.20 -5.83 12.60
C GLY A 101 1.83 -6.51 12.53
N PHE A 102 1.73 -7.78 12.93
CA PHE A 102 0.59 -8.65 12.56
C PHE A 102 0.18 -9.57 13.72
N THR A 103 -0.49 -8.99 14.72
CA THR A 103 -1.00 -9.71 15.91
C THR A 103 -1.97 -10.85 15.60
N ASN A 104 -2.70 -10.77 14.49
CA ASN A 104 -3.56 -11.85 14.01
C ASN A 104 -2.77 -13.14 13.73
N LEU A 105 -1.54 -13.04 13.24
CA LEU A 105 -0.67 -14.20 12.98
C LEU A 105 -0.16 -14.83 14.28
N ILE A 106 -0.01 -14.03 15.35
CA ILE A 106 0.30 -14.55 16.68
C ILE A 106 -0.85 -15.43 17.19
N ASN A 107 -2.11 -15.01 17.01
CA ASN A 107 -3.27 -15.81 17.40
C ASN A 107 -3.33 -17.16 16.64
N GLU A 108 -2.96 -17.21 15.36
CA GLU A 108 -2.89 -18.46 14.58
C GLU A 108 -1.84 -19.43 15.15
N ILE A 109 -0.67 -18.90 15.53
CA ILE A 109 0.39 -19.69 16.19
C ILE A 109 -0.09 -20.21 17.56
N VAL A 110 -0.75 -19.36 18.36
CA VAL A 110 -1.35 -19.73 19.66
C VAL A 110 -2.39 -20.84 19.50
N GLN A 111 -3.21 -20.81 18.45
CA GLN A 111 -4.19 -21.86 18.17
C GLN A 111 -3.56 -23.21 17.81
N VAL A 112 -2.46 -23.22 17.04
CA VAL A 112 -1.75 -24.48 16.73
C VAL A 112 -1.02 -25.04 17.95
N VAL A 113 -0.29 -24.19 18.69
CA VAL A 113 0.51 -24.62 19.84
C VAL A 113 -0.36 -24.97 21.06
N SER A 114 -1.52 -24.31 21.20
CA SER A 114 -2.43 -24.40 22.35
C SER A 114 -1.70 -24.37 23.72
N PRO A 115 -0.90 -23.32 23.99
CA PRO A 115 -0.11 -23.22 25.22
C PRO A 115 -0.97 -22.83 26.43
N LYS A 116 -0.50 -23.11 27.65
CA LYS A 116 -1.09 -22.53 28.87
C LYS A 116 -0.66 -21.08 29.07
N ILE A 117 0.62 -20.79 28.83
CA ILE A 117 1.25 -19.47 29.01
C ILE A 117 1.81 -18.98 27.67
N LEU A 118 1.52 -17.72 27.33
CA LEU A 118 2.12 -17.01 26.20
C LEU A 118 3.08 -15.93 26.73
N LYS A 119 4.39 -16.14 26.64
CA LYS A 119 5.41 -15.12 26.91
C LYS A 119 5.71 -14.34 25.63
N LEU A 120 5.50 -13.03 25.63
CA LEU A 120 5.79 -12.14 24.49
C LEU A 120 6.96 -11.21 24.83
N ILE A 121 8.13 -11.46 24.24
CA ILE A 121 9.34 -10.67 24.50
C ILE A 121 9.49 -9.60 23.42
N VAL A 122 9.58 -8.33 23.84
CA VAL A 122 9.63 -7.17 22.94
C VAL A 122 10.80 -6.26 23.31
N TYR A 123 11.75 -6.04 22.41
CA TYR A 123 12.79 -5.03 22.60
C TYR A 123 12.36 -3.67 22.03
N LEU A 124 12.45 -2.63 22.86
CA LEU A 124 12.14 -1.24 22.55
C LEU A 124 13.44 -0.44 22.41
N ARG A 125 13.48 0.57 21.53
CA ARG A 125 14.68 1.36 21.24
C ARG A 125 14.36 2.84 21.19
N ARG A 126 15.24 3.69 21.73
CA ARG A 126 15.02 5.15 21.78
C ARG A 126 14.71 5.70 20.38
N GLN A 127 13.66 6.52 20.27
CA GLN A 127 13.02 6.81 18.98
C GLN A 127 13.97 7.51 17.97
N ASP A 128 14.81 8.44 18.43
CA ASP A 128 15.84 9.11 17.63
C ASP A 128 16.84 8.13 17.01
N LYS A 129 17.34 7.17 17.79
CA LYS A 129 18.24 6.10 17.34
C LYS A 129 17.51 5.12 16.41
N LYS A 130 16.23 4.87 16.67
CA LYS A 130 15.41 3.93 15.89
C LYS A 130 15.13 4.45 14.48
N LEU A 131 14.70 5.71 14.34
CA LEU A 131 14.48 6.37 13.05
C LEU A 131 15.73 6.30 12.17
N GLU A 132 16.88 6.72 12.71
CA GLU A 132 18.17 6.72 11.99
C GLU A 132 18.61 5.31 11.55
N SER A 133 18.41 4.32 12.42
CA SER A 133 18.79 2.93 12.16
C SER A 133 17.86 2.25 11.15
N LEU A 134 16.58 2.61 11.12
CA LEU A 134 15.61 2.17 10.09
C LEU A 134 15.88 2.83 8.73
N TYR A 135 16.16 4.13 8.70
CA TYR A 135 16.54 4.85 7.47
C TYR A 135 17.77 4.21 6.80
N SER A 136 18.82 3.99 7.59
CA SER A 136 20.05 3.35 7.13
C SER A 136 19.79 1.95 6.55
N GLU A 137 18.84 1.20 7.10
CA GLU A 137 18.41 -0.09 6.56
C GLU A 137 17.61 0.03 5.26
N GLN A 138 16.61 0.91 5.19
CA GLN A 138 15.77 1.11 4.01
C GLN A 138 16.58 1.59 2.80
N VAL A 139 17.63 2.38 3.02
CA VAL A 139 18.58 2.75 1.98
C VAL A 139 19.49 1.56 1.63
N ARG A 140 20.15 0.93 2.62
CA ARG A 140 21.16 -0.12 2.39
C ARG A 140 20.62 -1.46 1.88
N ASN A 141 19.31 -1.73 1.96
CA ASN A 141 18.71 -2.93 1.38
C ASN A 141 18.12 -2.61 -0.02
N LEU A 142 18.41 -3.41 -1.05
CA LEU A 142 17.85 -3.18 -2.40
C LEU A 142 16.37 -3.56 -2.50
N ASP A 143 15.96 -4.63 -1.82
CA ASP A 143 14.57 -5.08 -1.74
C ASP A 143 13.64 -3.98 -1.18
N SER A 144 14.19 -3.10 -0.35
CA SER A 144 13.57 -1.81 -0.07
C SER A 144 13.66 -0.96 -1.34
N LYS A 145 12.56 -0.93 -2.08
CA LYS A 145 12.35 -0.03 -3.23
C LYS A 145 12.37 1.46 -2.82
N ALA A 146 12.42 1.79 -1.52
CA ALA A 146 12.49 3.15 -1.01
C ALA A 146 13.91 3.76 -1.03
N PHE A 147 13.94 5.07 -1.12
CA PHE A 147 15.11 5.96 -0.99
C PHE A 147 14.64 7.25 -0.27
N PRO A 148 14.28 7.17 1.03
CA PRO A 148 13.56 8.24 1.70
C PRO A 148 14.30 9.58 1.68
N LEU A 149 13.54 10.68 1.65
CA LEU A 149 14.05 12.05 1.60
C LEU A 149 14.97 12.35 2.79
N SER A 150 14.54 11.95 3.99
CA SER A 150 15.30 12.06 5.24
C SER A 150 14.92 10.91 6.19
N PRO A 151 15.60 10.75 7.35
CA PRO A 151 15.23 9.76 8.35
C PRO A 151 13.81 9.91 8.96
N PHE A 152 13.16 11.07 8.78
CA PHE A 152 11.75 11.25 9.15
C PHE A 152 10.76 10.64 8.12
N HIS A 153 11.20 10.35 6.91
CA HIS A 153 10.35 9.93 5.78
C HIS A 153 10.29 8.40 5.58
N ILE A 154 10.65 7.63 6.61
CA ILE A 154 10.70 6.17 6.54
C ILE A 154 9.30 5.54 6.66
N GLY A 155 9.10 4.40 5.97
CA GLY A 155 7.90 3.58 6.16
C GLY A 155 8.06 2.60 7.33
N SER A 156 7.26 2.71 8.39
CA SER A 156 7.30 1.79 9.55
C SER A 156 6.00 1.86 10.38
N PHE A 157 5.85 0.94 11.34
CA PHE A 157 4.88 1.06 12.43
C PHE A 157 5.20 2.24 13.35
N SER A 158 4.17 2.74 14.04
CA SER A 158 4.26 3.77 15.10
C SER A 158 5.40 3.50 16.10
N LEU A 159 6.01 4.57 16.61
CA LEU A 159 7.03 4.53 17.66
C LEU A 159 6.51 4.99 19.04
N ASP A 160 5.19 5.19 19.17
CA ASP A 160 4.50 5.23 20.46
C ASP A 160 4.42 3.79 21.02
N TYR A 161 5.45 3.44 21.78
CA TYR A 161 5.56 2.10 22.35
C TYR A 161 4.52 1.83 23.45
N HIS A 162 4.03 2.84 24.16
CA HIS A 162 3.00 2.63 25.19
C HIS A 162 1.70 2.15 24.55
N LYS A 163 1.23 2.88 23.54
CA LYS A 163 0.06 2.52 22.73
C LYS A 163 0.26 1.19 22.00
N TYR A 164 1.45 0.93 21.46
CA TYR A 164 1.78 -0.35 20.82
C TYR A 164 1.67 -1.53 21.80
N LEU A 165 2.29 -1.44 22.98
CA LEU A 165 2.20 -2.49 24.00
C LEU A 165 0.75 -2.69 24.48
N LYS A 166 0.01 -1.61 24.75
CA LYS A 166 -1.42 -1.69 25.12
C LYS A 166 -2.28 -2.38 24.06
N LYS A 167 -2.00 -2.14 22.78
CA LYS A 167 -2.64 -2.83 21.65
C LYS A 167 -2.30 -4.32 21.62
N LEU A 168 -1.06 -4.71 21.95
CA LEU A 168 -0.68 -6.13 22.08
C LEU A 168 -1.41 -6.80 23.25
N GLU A 169 -1.41 -6.18 24.44
CA GLU A 169 -2.10 -6.71 25.63
C GLU A 169 -3.58 -6.92 25.36
N HIS A 170 -4.26 -5.91 24.80
CA HIS A 170 -5.67 -5.99 24.48
C HIS A 170 -5.98 -7.11 23.48
N ILE A 171 -5.26 -7.19 22.35
CA ILE A 171 -5.56 -8.19 21.30
C ILE A 171 -5.23 -9.61 21.76
N LEU A 172 -4.10 -9.80 22.45
CA LEU A 172 -3.63 -11.12 22.85
C LEU A 172 -4.28 -11.63 24.14
N GLY A 173 -4.72 -10.73 25.03
CA GLY A 173 -5.49 -11.05 26.24
C GLY A 173 -6.92 -11.52 25.98
N LEU A 174 -7.42 -11.41 24.75
CA LEU A 174 -8.69 -12.04 24.33
C LEU A 174 -8.57 -13.56 24.13
N ASN A 175 -7.35 -14.10 24.07
CA ASN A 175 -7.14 -15.56 24.03
C ASN A 175 -7.34 -16.16 25.43
N LYS A 176 -7.75 -17.43 25.49
CA LYS A 176 -7.91 -18.19 26.76
C LYS A 176 -6.57 -18.67 27.36
N VAL A 177 -5.50 -17.89 27.22
CA VAL A 177 -4.13 -18.24 27.65
C VAL A 177 -3.57 -17.16 28.57
N GLU A 178 -2.68 -17.54 29.49
CA GLU A 178 -2.03 -16.59 30.41
C GLU A 178 -0.98 -15.77 29.64
N LEU A 179 -1.29 -14.52 29.29
CA LEU A 179 -0.36 -13.61 28.61
C LEU A 179 0.66 -13.02 29.60
N LYS A 180 1.94 -13.11 29.24
CA LYS A 180 3.07 -12.45 29.93
C LYS A 180 3.82 -11.58 28.93
N LEU A 181 3.53 -10.29 28.93
CA LEU A 181 4.25 -9.31 28.13
C LEU A 181 5.56 -8.93 28.84
N ILE A 182 6.69 -9.10 28.16
CA ILE A 182 8.03 -8.85 28.70
C ILE A 182 8.73 -7.83 27.80
N PRO A 183 8.49 -6.52 28.02
CA PRO A 183 9.20 -5.47 27.31
C PRO A 183 10.62 -5.32 27.88
N ARG A 184 11.57 -5.04 26.99
CA ARG A 184 13.00 -4.88 27.28
C ARG A 184 13.51 -3.60 26.61
N ILE A 185 14.47 -2.94 27.24
CA ILE A 185 15.17 -1.81 26.61
C ILE A 185 16.37 -2.35 25.82
N TYR A 186 16.52 -1.89 24.58
CA TYR A 186 17.73 -2.11 23.79
C TYR A 186 18.85 -1.21 24.32
N SER A 187 19.51 -1.65 25.38
CA SER A 187 20.41 -0.78 26.15
C SER A 187 21.72 -0.43 25.46
N ARG A 188 22.00 -1.01 24.27
CA ARG A 188 23.21 -0.71 23.48
C ARG A 188 23.34 0.75 23.03
N ASP A 189 22.25 1.50 23.05
CA ASP A 189 22.27 2.94 22.78
C ASP A 189 22.87 3.76 23.93
N PHE A 190 22.93 3.19 25.15
CA PHE A 190 23.47 3.83 26.36
C PHE A 190 24.78 3.16 26.83
N ASP A 191 24.85 1.83 26.75
CA ASP A 191 26.01 1.03 27.17
C ASP A 191 26.51 0.17 26.00
N ARG A 192 27.73 0.46 25.52
CA ARG A 192 28.36 -0.28 24.41
C ARG A 192 28.78 -1.70 24.77
N SER A 193 28.84 -2.04 26.05
CA SER A 193 29.14 -3.39 26.55
C SER A 193 27.91 -4.30 26.58
N TRP A 194 26.70 -3.73 26.58
CA TRP A 194 25.45 -4.48 26.54
C TRP A 194 25.31 -5.27 25.22
N ASP A 195 24.89 -6.52 25.36
CA ASP A 195 24.68 -7.44 24.26
C ASP A 195 23.25 -8.02 24.29
N ALA A 196 22.63 -8.10 23.11
CA ALA A 196 21.23 -8.51 22.97
C ALA A 196 21.02 -10.02 23.25
N VAL A 197 22.02 -10.87 22.96
CA VAL A 197 21.95 -12.30 23.27
C VAL A 197 22.10 -12.50 24.78
N LYS A 198 23.03 -11.79 25.43
CA LYS A 198 23.19 -11.83 26.89
C LYS A 198 21.94 -11.35 27.64
N ASP A 199 21.30 -10.28 27.18
CA ASP A 199 20.03 -9.82 27.77
C ASP A 199 18.91 -10.85 27.56
N PHE A 200 18.78 -11.39 26.34
CA PHE A 200 17.75 -12.37 26.00
C PHE A 200 17.90 -13.69 26.79
N CYS A 201 19.13 -14.17 26.96
CA CYS A 201 19.42 -15.36 27.77
C CYS A 201 19.01 -15.13 29.24
N LYS A 202 19.27 -13.94 29.80
CA LYS A 202 18.82 -13.59 31.16
C LYS A 202 17.29 -13.53 31.31
N VAL A 203 16.56 -13.19 30.23
CA VAL A 203 15.08 -13.22 30.24
C VAL A 203 14.53 -14.67 30.23
N LEU A 204 15.34 -15.64 29.82
CA LEU A 204 15.00 -17.06 29.72
C LEU A 204 15.73 -17.95 30.73
N ASP A 205 16.42 -17.36 31.71
CA ASP A 205 17.25 -18.05 32.71
C ASP A 205 18.34 -18.98 32.10
N ILE A 206 18.84 -18.64 30.90
CA ILE A 206 19.88 -19.39 30.19
C ILE A 206 21.29 -18.94 30.66
N PRO A 207 22.17 -19.85 31.12
CA PRO A 207 23.53 -19.52 31.56
C PRO A 207 24.44 -18.91 30.49
N GLU A 208 25.32 -17.99 30.91
CA GLU A 208 26.21 -17.24 30.02
C GLU A 208 27.29 -18.10 29.33
N LEU A 209 27.61 -19.30 29.84
CA LEU A 209 28.59 -20.21 29.24
C LEU A 209 28.22 -20.59 27.79
N ILE A 210 26.93 -20.75 27.50
CA ILE A 210 26.41 -21.11 26.17
C ILE A 210 26.64 -19.98 25.16
N ILE A 211 26.74 -18.74 25.64
CA ILE A 211 26.97 -17.56 24.80
C ILE A 211 28.44 -17.52 24.36
N LEU A 212 29.37 -17.93 25.23
CA LEU A 212 30.81 -17.96 24.95
C LEU A 212 31.21 -18.99 23.89
N GLU A 213 30.45 -20.07 23.74
CA GLU A 213 30.61 -21.06 22.65
C GLU A 213 30.15 -20.52 21.28
N SER A 214 29.47 -19.36 21.23
CA SER A 214 28.86 -18.82 20.02
C SER A 214 29.59 -17.60 19.44
N ASP A 215 29.95 -17.65 18.16
CA ASP A 215 30.57 -16.53 17.44
C ASP A 215 29.67 -15.27 17.40
N ILE A 216 29.93 -14.29 18.27
CA ILE A 216 29.27 -12.98 18.25
C ILE A 216 29.95 -12.07 17.21
N LYS A 217 29.44 -12.10 15.97
CA LYS A 217 29.89 -11.16 14.92
C LYS A 217 29.40 -9.74 15.18
N LYS A 218 30.35 -8.80 15.31
CA LYS A 218 30.06 -7.36 15.34
C LYS A 218 29.67 -6.87 13.94
N ASN A 219 28.37 -6.64 13.71
CA ASN A 219 27.92 -5.90 12.54
C ASN A 219 28.33 -4.43 12.63
N ILE A 220 29.25 -4.01 11.76
CA ILE A 220 29.57 -2.60 11.52
C ILE A 220 28.44 -1.99 10.67
N SER A 221 28.08 -0.73 10.95
CA SER A 221 27.13 0.05 10.13
C SER A 221 27.90 0.92 9.13
N LEU A 222 27.31 1.18 7.96
CA LEU A 222 27.83 2.21 7.07
C LEU A 222 27.74 3.59 7.73
N SER A 223 28.65 4.49 7.38
CA SER A 223 28.60 5.88 7.85
C SER A 223 27.38 6.62 7.29
N PRO A 224 26.88 7.67 7.98
CA PRO A 224 25.87 8.59 7.47
C PRO A 224 26.13 9.06 6.02
N VAL A 225 27.35 9.48 5.70
CA VAL A 225 27.72 9.96 4.36
C VAL A 225 27.69 8.84 3.31
N SER A 226 28.09 7.61 3.66
CA SER A 226 27.94 6.43 2.78
C SER A 226 26.48 6.08 2.54
N ILE A 227 25.61 6.21 3.55
CA ILE A 227 24.17 6.02 3.39
C ILE A 227 23.58 7.10 2.47
N ILE A 228 23.92 8.38 2.64
CA ILE A 228 23.42 9.45 1.76
C ILE A 228 23.93 9.29 0.32
N ALA A 229 25.21 8.93 0.13
CA ALA A 229 25.77 8.61 -1.18
C ALA A 229 25.01 7.45 -1.86
N LEU A 230 24.70 6.39 -1.11
CA LEU A 230 23.92 5.26 -1.60
C LEU A 230 22.46 5.65 -1.92
N LYS A 231 21.85 6.55 -1.12
CA LYS A 231 20.52 7.13 -1.39
C LYS A 231 20.49 7.87 -2.73
N ARG A 232 21.47 8.74 -3.00
CA ARG A 232 21.62 9.47 -4.28
C ARG A 232 21.71 8.51 -5.48
N ILE A 233 22.43 7.39 -5.33
CA ILE A 233 22.53 6.37 -6.39
C ILE A 233 21.19 5.66 -6.60
N LYS A 234 20.50 5.20 -5.54
CA LYS A 234 19.19 4.51 -5.66
C LYS A 234 18.12 5.41 -6.27
N GLU A 235 18.15 6.70 -5.93
CA GLU A 235 17.24 7.73 -6.44
C GLU A 235 17.41 7.93 -7.94
N LYS A 236 18.66 8.07 -8.42
CA LYS A 236 18.95 8.30 -9.85
C LYS A 236 18.91 7.05 -10.73
N TYR A 237 19.22 5.87 -10.18
CA TYR A 237 19.46 4.65 -10.96
C TYR A 237 18.70 3.42 -10.44
N SER A 238 18.26 2.59 -11.38
CA SER A 238 17.81 1.22 -11.14
C SER A 238 19.01 0.27 -11.24
N LEU A 239 19.33 -0.42 -10.14
CA LEU A 239 20.52 -1.27 -10.03
C LEU A 239 20.17 -2.75 -9.88
N PRO A 240 20.85 -3.66 -10.60
CA PRO A 240 20.83 -5.09 -10.31
C PRO A 240 21.39 -5.43 -8.91
N MET A 241 20.85 -6.48 -8.27
CA MET A 241 21.22 -6.89 -6.92
C MET A 241 22.73 -7.14 -6.74
N ASN A 242 23.34 -7.89 -7.65
CA ASN A 242 24.78 -8.19 -7.60
C ASN A 242 25.67 -6.93 -7.64
N LEU A 243 25.25 -5.90 -8.37
CA LEU A 243 25.95 -4.63 -8.48
C LEU A 243 25.77 -3.80 -7.21
N PHE A 244 24.53 -3.70 -6.71
CA PHE A 244 24.22 -3.01 -5.48
C PHE A 244 24.93 -3.62 -4.26
N SER A 245 24.98 -4.95 -4.14
CA SER A 245 25.76 -5.63 -3.10
C SER A 245 27.26 -5.28 -3.18
N LYS A 246 27.84 -5.17 -4.39
CA LYS A 246 29.24 -4.73 -4.56
C LYS A 246 29.46 -3.30 -4.07
N ILE A 247 28.54 -2.37 -4.36
CA ILE A 247 28.60 -0.98 -3.88
C ILE A 247 28.58 -0.95 -2.34
N VAL A 248 27.63 -1.66 -1.72
CA VAL A 248 27.51 -1.74 -0.26
C VAL A 248 28.77 -2.35 0.37
N SER A 249 29.29 -3.44 -0.19
CA SER A 249 30.55 -4.05 0.28
C SER A 249 31.76 -3.14 0.09
N TYR A 250 31.80 -2.33 -0.97
CA TYR A 250 32.85 -1.33 -1.19
C TYR A 250 32.79 -0.22 -0.13
N LEU A 251 31.60 0.36 0.11
CA LEU A 251 31.41 1.40 1.13
C LEU A 251 31.78 0.93 2.54
N TYR A 252 31.53 -0.34 2.87
CA TYR A 252 31.97 -0.93 4.14
C TYR A 252 33.50 -0.97 4.31
N LYS A 253 34.25 -1.30 3.24
CA LYS A 253 35.71 -1.24 3.26
C LYS A 253 36.18 0.21 3.35
N TYR A 254 35.58 1.07 2.54
CA TYR A 254 35.92 2.49 2.48
C TYR A 254 35.75 3.20 3.83
N ASP A 255 34.64 2.97 4.54
CA ASP A 255 34.41 3.59 5.85
C ASP A 255 35.29 3.01 6.97
N ASN A 256 35.80 1.78 6.83
CA ASN A 256 36.78 1.21 7.75
C ASN A 256 38.18 1.81 7.52
N GLU A 257 38.57 2.01 6.24
CA GLU A 257 39.85 2.63 5.85
C GLU A 257 39.86 4.16 6.07
N LYS A 258 38.71 4.81 5.86
CA LYS A 258 38.50 6.25 5.98
C LYS A 258 37.19 6.56 6.73
N PRO A 259 37.20 6.48 8.07
CA PRO A 259 36.05 6.83 8.89
C PRO A 259 35.57 8.27 8.63
N SER A 260 34.27 8.45 8.47
CA SER A 260 33.68 9.79 8.27
C SER A 260 33.73 10.63 9.55
N LYS A 261 33.81 11.96 9.39
CA LYS A 261 33.57 12.91 10.48
C LYS A 261 32.12 12.85 10.97
N LEU A 262 31.16 12.69 10.05
CA LEU A 262 29.74 12.60 10.36
C LEU A 262 29.39 11.21 10.88
N ARG A 263 28.81 11.13 12.08
CA ARG A 263 28.52 9.89 12.81
C ARG A 263 27.04 9.68 13.17
N SER A 264 26.23 10.72 12.97
CA SER A 264 24.79 10.80 13.22
C SER A 264 24.12 11.50 12.04
N LEU A 265 22.93 11.05 11.63
CA LEU A 265 22.16 11.70 10.56
C LEU A 265 21.27 12.84 11.07
N PHE A 266 20.92 12.83 12.36
CA PHE A 266 20.20 13.92 13.00
C PHE A 266 21.16 14.91 13.70
N SER A 267 20.77 16.17 13.69
CA SER A 267 21.29 17.21 14.59
C SER A 267 20.80 17.02 16.03
N LEU A 268 21.45 17.69 16.99
CA LEU A 268 21.02 17.75 18.38
C LEU A 268 19.57 18.26 18.51
N GLU A 269 19.22 19.29 17.74
CA GLU A 269 17.89 19.90 17.74
C GLU A 269 16.80 18.96 17.21
N GLU A 270 17.09 18.18 16.17
CA GLU A 270 16.16 17.15 15.69
C GLU A 270 15.97 16.03 16.70
N ARG A 271 17.06 15.59 17.37
CA ARG A 271 16.96 14.60 18.46
C ARG A 271 16.11 15.12 19.62
N LYS A 272 16.33 16.36 20.07
CA LYS A 272 15.50 17.00 21.11
C LYS A 272 14.03 17.06 20.71
N LYS A 273 13.71 17.44 19.47
CA LYS A 273 12.33 17.44 18.95
C LYS A 273 11.70 16.04 18.94
N ILE A 274 12.41 15.03 18.47
CA ILE A 274 11.94 13.63 18.46
C ILE A 274 11.64 13.15 19.88
N LEU A 275 12.59 13.32 20.81
CA LEU A 275 12.43 12.82 22.18
C LEU A 275 11.35 13.60 22.96
N ASN A 276 11.23 14.91 22.73
CA ASN A 276 10.16 15.72 23.31
C ASN A 276 8.77 15.28 22.79
N PHE A 277 8.64 15.00 21.50
CA PHE A 277 7.39 14.50 20.91
C PHE A 277 6.92 13.18 21.53
N TYR A 278 7.85 12.26 21.85
CA TYR A 278 7.53 11.00 22.54
C TYR A 278 7.63 11.08 24.08
N ASN A 279 7.86 12.25 24.69
CA ASN A 279 8.16 12.35 26.12
C ASN A 279 7.00 11.83 26.99
N GLU A 280 5.79 12.31 26.76
CA GLU A 280 4.59 11.87 27.49
C GLU A 280 4.32 10.35 27.36
N PRO A 281 4.19 9.75 26.15
CA PRO A 281 3.99 8.31 26.02
C PRO A 281 5.18 7.49 26.55
N ASN A 282 6.42 8.00 26.47
CA ASN A 282 7.58 7.36 27.11
C ASN A 282 7.48 7.40 28.65
N ASN A 283 7.03 8.50 29.26
CA ASN A 283 6.83 8.56 30.71
C ASN A 283 5.78 7.54 31.18
N LEU A 284 4.69 7.37 30.43
CA LEU A 284 3.69 6.32 30.68
C LEU A 284 4.29 4.92 30.52
N LEU A 285 5.01 4.66 29.41
CA LEU A 285 5.71 3.41 29.15
C LEU A 285 6.65 3.00 30.29
N PHE A 286 7.54 3.91 30.72
CA PHE A 286 8.57 3.61 31.72
C PHE A 286 7.97 3.42 33.13
N LYS A 287 6.95 4.23 33.48
CA LYS A 287 6.23 4.05 34.74
C LYS A 287 5.48 2.72 34.79
N GLU A 288 4.71 2.39 33.75
CA GLU A 288 3.82 1.22 33.76
C GLU A 288 4.56 -0.10 33.55
N TYR A 289 5.44 -0.19 32.57
CA TYR A 289 6.06 -1.46 32.16
C TYR A 289 7.44 -1.72 32.75
N PHE A 290 8.09 -0.70 33.32
CA PHE A 290 9.46 -0.82 33.83
C PHE A 290 9.63 -0.31 35.27
N ASN A 291 8.59 0.27 35.89
CA ASN A 291 8.60 0.84 37.24
C ASN A 291 9.84 1.73 37.52
N GLN A 292 10.18 2.58 36.56
CA GLN A 292 11.34 3.48 36.62
C GLN A 292 11.05 4.78 35.85
N GLU A 293 11.92 5.77 35.99
CA GLU A 293 11.86 7.01 35.21
C GLU A 293 12.19 6.78 33.73
N ASN A 294 11.78 7.73 32.89
CA ASN A 294 11.98 7.68 31.44
C ASN A 294 13.46 7.77 31.07
N LYS A 295 14.02 6.66 30.58
CA LYS A 295 15.42 6.57 30.10
C LYS A 295 15.59 6.97 28.63
N PHE A 296 14.51 7.32 27.92
CA PHE A 296 14.56 7.80 26.54
C PHE A 296 14.80 9.31 26.48
N ILE A 297 15.90 9.73 27.11
CA ILE A 297 16.45 11.09 27.14
C ILE A 297 17.89 11.09 26.58
N LEU A 298 18.46 12.26 26.32
CA LEU A 298 19.89 12.43 26.01
C LEU A 298 20.70 12.48 27.31
N SER A 299 21.91 11.90 27.30
CA SER A 299 22.89 12.15 28.36
C SER A 299 23.70 13.42 28.08
N PRO A 300 24.36 14.04 29.08
CA PRO A 300 25.22 15.20 28.86
C PRO A 300 26.34 14.95 27.85
N GLU A 301 26.90 13.74 27.84
CA GLU A 301 27.95 13.32 26.90
C GLU A 301 27.39 13.18 25.47
N GLU A 302 26.15 12.73 25.33
CA GLU A 302 25.47 12.72 24.03
C GLU A 302 25.14 14.12 23.55
N GLU A 303 24.64 15.01 24.41
CA GLU A 303 24.37 16.41 24.03
C GLU A 303 25.65 17.10 23.54
N PHE A 304 26.74 16.99 24.30
CA PHE A 304 28.05 17.51 23.91
C PHE A 304 28.53 16.89 22.58
N PHE A 305 28.40 15.57 22.42
CA PHE A 305 28.81 14.89 21.19
C PHE A 305 28.06 15.38 19.95
N TYR A 306 26.74 15.54 20.00
CA TYR A 306 25.99 16.08 18.87
C TYR A 306 26.26 17.58 18.67
N GLN A 307 26.44 18.35 19.75
CA GLN A 307 26.79 19.76 19.67
C GLN A 307 28.14 19.99 18.97
N GLU A 308 29.16 19.16 19.24
CA GLU A 308 30.43 19.20 18.50
C GLU A 308 30.29 18.72 17.05
N GLN A 309 29.45 17.70 16.80
CA GLN A 309 29.20 17.24 15.43
C GLN A 309 28.49 18.30 14.58
N ASP A 310 27.52 19.02 15.14
CA ASP A 310 26.72 20.02 14.44
C ASP A 310 27.52 21.28 14.05
N LYS A 311 28.78 21.41 14.53
CA LYS A 311 29.75 22.42 14.07
C LYS A 311 30.44 22.05 12.75
N ILE A 312 30.34 20.80 12.29
CA ILE A 312 30.95 20.39 11.02
C ILE A 312 30.25 21.11 9.86
N LEU A 313 31.03 21.79 9.02
CA LEU A 313 30.51 22.55 7.89
C LEU A 313 29.77 21.65 6.89
N LYS A 314 28.65 22.16 6.34
CA LYS A 314 27.81 21.40 5.39
C LYS A 314 28.57 21.07 4.12
N GLU A 315 29.47 21.96 3.71
CA GLU A 315 30.35 21.83 2.54
C GLU A 315 31.34 20.66 2.70
N GLU A 316 31.85 20.43 3.92
CA GLU A 316 32.71 19.28 4.22
C GLU A 316 31.93 17.95 4.15
N ILE A 317 30.71 17.94 4.70
CA ILE A 317 29.81 16.78 4.66
C ILE A 317 29.46 16.45 3.20
N GLU A 318 29.09 17.46 2.40
CA GLU A 318 28.80 17.29 0.98
C GLU A 318 30.02 16.80 0.18
N LEU A 319 31.22 17.26 0.50
CA LEU A 319 32.44 16.77 -0.12
C LEU A 319 32.71 15.30 0.22
N GLU A 320 32.52 14.87 1.48
CA GLU A 320 32.59 13.45 1.88
C GLU A 320 31.53 12.56 1.20
N ILE A 321 30.31 13.07 1.01
CA ILE A 321 29.22 12.36 0.30
C ILE A 321 29.57 12.23 -1.19
N ASN A 322 29.99 13.32 -1.81
CA ASN A 322 30.30 13.35 -3.25
C ASN A 322 31.53 12.48 -3.57
N GLU A 323 32.56 12.47 -2.74
CA GLU A 323 33.71 11.56 -2.90
C GLU A 323 33.25 10.09 -2.94
N ARG A 324 32.41 9.68 -1.99
CA ARG A 324 31.86 8.32 -1.93
C ARG A 324 30.94 8.01 -3.11
N TYR A 325 30.07 8.95 -3.47
CA TYR A 325 29.14 8.83 -4.61
C TYR A 325 29.91 8.59 -5.92
N TYR A 326 30.88 9.45 -6.26
CA TYR A 326 31.64 9.30 -7.50
C TYR A 326 32.52 8.04 -7.52
N LYS A 327 33.09 7.63 -6.37
CA LYS A 327 33.81 6.35 -6.28
C LYS A 327 32.90 5.14 -6.52
N CYS A 328 31.66 5.19 -6.05
CA CYS A 328 30.67 4.15 -6.34
C CYS A 328 30.27 4.13 -7.82
N LEU A 329 30.13 5.28 -8.50
CA LEU A 329 29.87 5.31 -9.94
C LEU A 329 31.06 4.76 -10.76
N ALA A 330 32.28 5.13 -10.40
CA ALA A 330 33.50 4.62 -11.03
C ALA A 330 33.64 3.09 -10.91
N LEU A 331 33.23 2.50 -9.78
CA LEU A 331 33.19 1.06 -9.56
C LEU A 331 32.24 0.33 -10.54
N ILE A 332 31.12 0.98 -10.90
CA ILE A 332 30.05 0.39 -11.71
C ILE A 332 30.39 0.40 -13.21
N LYS A 333 31.04 1.46 -13.69
CA LYS A 333 31.14 1.90 -15.10
C LYS A 333 29.77 2.29 -15.67
N GLU A 334 29.68 3.49 -16.25
CA GLU A 334 28.40 4.15 -16.60
C GLU A 334 27.47 3.30 -17.48
N LYS A 335 28.02 2.48 -18.39
CA LYS A 335 27.24 1.60 -19.29
C LYS A 335 26.36 0.55 -18.59
N PHE A 336 26.50 0.35 -17.28
CA PHE A 336 25.67 -0.56 -16.48
C PHE A 336 24.64 0.17 -15.59
N LEU A 337 24.59 1.51 -15.66
CA LEU A 337 23.63 2.33 -14.94
C LEU A 337 22.37 2.52 -15.79
N ILE A 338 21.24 1.98 -15.32
CA ILE A 338 19.93 2.20 -15.91
C ILE A 338 19.30 3.39 -15.18
N PRO A 339 18.94 4.51 -15.84
CA PRO A 339 18.21 5.62 -15.22
C PRO A 339 16.91 5.16 -14.54
N ARG A 340 16.44 5.92 -13.54
CA ARG A 340 15.15 5.67 -12.88
C ARG A 340 14.06 6.53 -13.51
N ASP A 341 13.24 5.93 -14.36
CA ASP A 341 12.17 6.63 -15.09
C ASP A 341 10.84 6.71 -14.32
N LYS A 342 10.60 5.79 -13.36
CA LYS A 342 9.43 5.77 -12.48
C LYS A 342 9.85 5.96 -11.02
N VAL A 343 9.34 7.02 -10.39
CA VAL A 343 9.46 7.31 -8.95
C VAL A 343 8.06 7.40 -8.35
N TYR A 344 7.81 6.67 -7.28
CA TYR A 344 6.57 6.70 -6.52
C TYR A 344 6.74 7.49 -5.23
N ALA A 345 5.74 8.28 -4.83
CA ALA A 345 5.86 9.16 -3.66
C ALA A 345 6.17 8.40 -2.36
N TYR A 346 5.64 7.18 -2.17
CA TYR A 346 5.94 6.35 -1.00
C TYR A 346 7.42 5.95 -0.87
N GLN A 347 8.18 5.96 -1.97
CA GLN A 347 9.63 5.66 -1.95
C GLN A 347 10.44 6.81 -1.34
N VAL A 348 9.92 8.04 -1.42
CA VAL A 348 10.59 9.29 -1.01
C VAL A 348 10.03 9.78 0.32
N TYR A 349 8.71 9.81 0.49
CA TYR A 349 8.03 10.40 1.64
C TYR A 349 7.51 9.38 2.66
N GLY A 350 7.59 8.08 2.35
CA GLY A 350 6.94 7.03 3.12
C GLY A 350 5.41 6.99 2.90
N CYS A 351 4.77 5.97 3.45
CA CYS A 351 3.30 5.83 3.49
C CYS A 351 2.94 4.77 4.53
N SER A 352 2.91 5.15 5.80
CA SER A 352 2.75 4.23 6.94
C SER A 352 2.20 4.92 8.18
N GLU A 353 1.84 4.14 9.21
CA GLU A 353 1.40 4.67 10.51
C GLU A 353 2.41 5.66 11.10
N LEU A 354 3.72 5.34 11.05
CA LEU A 354 4.78 6.26 11.49
C LEU A 354 4.82 7.54 10.66
N THR A 355 4.64 7.45 9.35
CA THR A 355 4.62 8.63 8.47
C THR A 355 3.52 9.60 8.88
N TYR A 356 2.32 9.08 9.16
CA TYR A 356 1.18 9.90 9.60
C TYR A 356 1.36 10.42 11.03
N GLU A 357 1.96 9.63 11.92
CA GLU A 357 2.32 10.03 13.29
C GLU A 357 3.30 11.22 13.30
N LEU A 358 4.38 11.15 12.52
CA LEU A 358 5.39 12.21 12.43
C LEU A 358 4.87 13.48 11.73
N VAL A 359 4.00 13.34 10.72
CA VAL A 359 3.32 14.48 10.09
C VAL A 359 2.35 15.16 11.07
N LYS A 360 1.47 14.38 11.72
CA LYS A 360 0.51 14.92 12.69
C LYS A 360 1.20 15.55 13.90
N GLY A 361 2.38 15.04 14.28
CA GLY A 361 3.25 15.62 15.29
C GLY A 361 4.04 16.86 14.86
N GLY A 362 3.96 17.29 13.60
CA GLY A 362 4.71 18.44 13.08
C GLY A 362 6.23 18.21 12.96
N LEU A 363 6.70 16.97 13.08
CA LEU A 363 8.10 16.57 12.87
C LEU A 363 8.44 16.47 11.38
N VAL A 364 7.49 16.01 10.56
CA VAL A 364 7.54 16.13 9.09
C VAL A 364 6.71 17.34 8.68
N LYS A 365 7.28 18.20 7.83
CA LYS A 365 6.61 19.42 7.31
C LYS A 365 6.46 19.42 5.79
N ASP A 366 7.00 18.40 5.14
CA ASP A 366 7.29 18.31 3.71
C ASP A 366 6.86 16.94 3.16
N PHE A 367 5.60 16.55 3.35
CA PHE A 367 5.06 15.25 2.91
C PHE A 367 4.24 15.39 1.62
N VAL A 368 4.47 14.50 0.65
CA VAL A 368 3.60 14.30 -0.52
C VAL A 368 3.08 12.87 -0.53
N GLY A 369 1.77 12.69 -0.69
CA GLY A 369 1.12 11.39 -0.72
C GLY A 369 -0.26 11.40 -1.35
N GLY A 370 -0.98 10.28 -1.25
CA GLY A 370 -2.32 10.14 -1.80
C GLY A 370 -2.67 8.70 -2.16
N ARG A 371 -3.86 8.51 -2.74
CA ARG A 371 -4.37 7.21 -3.14
C ARG A 371 -5.43 7.34 -4.23
N LEU A 372 -5.43 6.40 -5.18
CA LEU A 372 -6.59 6.13 -6.03
C LEU A 372 -7.55 5.21 -5.26
N ASP A 373 -8.73 5.72 -4.92
CA ASP A 373 -9.73 4.98 -4.14
C ASP A 373 -10.72 4.24 -5.06
N VAL A 374 -11.19 4.91 -6.11
CA VAL A 374 -12.15 4.38 -7.08
C VAL A 374 -11.58 4.51 -8.49
N CYS A 375 -11.72 3.45 -9.26
CA CYS A 375 -11.55 3.48 -10.71
C CYS A 375 -12.43 2.37 -11.27
N ASN A 376 -13.57 2.79 -11.82
CA ASN A 376 -14.66 1.96 -12.32
C ASN A 376 -15.08 2.46 -13.72
N GLU A 377 -16.22 2.00 -14.24
CA GLU A 377 -16.74 2.34 -15.57
C GLU A 377 -17.20 3.79 -15.75
N ARG A 378 -17.29 4.58 -14.67
CA ARG A 378 -17.77 5.97 -14.70
C ARG A 378 -16.68 6.98 -14.38
N VAL A 379 -15.85 6.67 -13.39
CA VAL A 379 -15.02 7.65 -12.68
C VAL A 379 -13.68 7.09 -12.24
N ILE A 380 -12.71 8.00 -12.18
CA ILE A 380 -11.42 7.86 -11.50
C ILE A 380 -11.46 8.85 -10.33
N GLU A 381 -11.44 8.34 -9.09
CA GLU A 381 -11.54 9.14 -7.87
C GLU A 381 -10.49 8.75 -6.83
N GLY A 382 -10.07 9.73 -6.05
CA GLY A 382 -9.10 9.50 -4.98
C GLY A 382 -8.78 10.79 -4.26
N TRP A 383 -7.58 10.85 -3.71
CA TRP A 383 -7.03 12.04 -3.07
C TRP A 383 -5.52 12.14 -3.30
N LEU A 384 -5.03 13.38 -3.36
CA LEU A 384 -3.61 13.72 -3.28
C LEU A 384 -3.41 14.75 -2.17
N PHE A 385 -2.21 14.76 -1.61
CA PHE A 385 -1.86 15.64 -0.53
C PHE A 385 -0.40 16.09 -0.64
N ASP A 386 -0.16 17.38 -0.38
CA ASP A 386 1.16 17.99 -0.37
C ASP A 386 1.24 19.03 0.75
N LEU A 387 2.04 18.78 1.79
CA LEU A 387 2.26 19.76 2.87
C LEU A 387 3.07 20.97 2.43
N ASN A 388 3.74 20.93 1.28
CA ASN A 388 4.47 22.08 0.75
C ASN A 388 3.52 23.04 0.01
N ALA A 389 2.30 22.60 -0.35
CA ALA A 389 1.24 23.45 -0.89
C ALA A 389 0.59 24.29 0.23
N LEU A 390 1.41 25.05 0.96
CA LEU A 390 0.97 26.00 1.99
C LEU A 390 0.87 27.41 1.38
N LYS A 391 -0.24 28.10 1.71
CA LYS A 391 -0.72 29.40 1.17
C LYS A 391 -1.73 29.33 0.01
N GLY A 392 -2.55 28.28 -0.06
CA GLY A 392 -3.77 28.28 -0.89
C GLY A 392 -3.55 27.95 -2.36
N GLU A 393 -2.42 27.34 -2.70
CA GLU A 393 -2.20 26.73 -4.01
C GLU A 393 -3.05 25.47 -4.19
N GLU A 394 -3.60 25.28 -5.39
CA GLU A 394 -4.41 24.12 -5.72
C GLU A 394 -3.51 22.90 -5.98
N ILE A 395 -3.77 21.78 -5.30
CA ILE A 395 -3.01 20.54 -5.51
C ILE A 395 -3.37 19.97 -6.89
N SER A 396 -2.45 20.13 -7.84
CA SER A 396 -2.60 19.68 -9.22
C SER A 396 -2.06 18.26 -9.44
N PHE A 397 -2.72 17.52 -10.33
CA PHE A 397 -2.41 16.14 -10.66
C PHE A 397 -2.63 15.83 -12.13
N LEU A 398 -1.88 14.87 -12.63
CA LEU A 398 -2.03 14.31 -13.97
C LEU A 398 -2.61 12.89 -13.88
N ILE A 399 -3.46 12.53 -14.84
CA ILE A 399 -3.81 11.13 -15.10
C ILE A 399 -3.03 10.71 -16.34
N ARG A 400 -2.18 9.70 -16.16
CA ARG A 400 -1.38 9.07 -17.22
C ARG A 400 -1.94 7.68 -17.49
N ILE A 401 -2.16 7.34 -18.76
CA ILE A 401 -2.62 6.01 -19.18
C ILE A 401 -1.63 5.44 -20.21
N ASN A 402 -1.11 4.25 -19.95
CA ASN A 402 -0.11 3.58 -20.80
C ASN A 402 1.08 4.49 -21.19
N GLY A 403 1.52 5.33 -20.25
CA GLY A 403 2.63 6.28 -20.45
C GLY A 403 2.24 7.65 -21.00
N ILE A 404 0.98 7.87 -21.42
CA ILE A 404 0.51 9.12 -22.04
C ILE A 404 -0.31 9.94 -21.03
N ASP A 405 0.01 11.22 -20.85
CA ASP A 405 -0.80 12.14 -20.03
C ASP A 405 -2.09 12.51 -20.76
N VAL A 406 -3.23 12.09 -20.22
CA VAL A 406 -4.57 12.26 -20.84
C VAL A 406 -5.44 13.30 -20.12
N TYR A 407 -5.02 13.75 -18.93
CA TYR A 407 -5.74 14.74 -18.14
C TYR A 407 -4.79 15.48 -17.18
N ASN A 408 -5.10 16.75 -16.94
CA ASN A 408 -4.50 17.59 -15.91
C ASN A 408 -5.66 18.26 -15.16
N GLY A 409 -5.64 18.23 -13.83
CA GLY A 409 -6.67 18.85 -13.00
C GLY A 409 -6.22 19.09 -11.57
N ILE A 410 -7.16 19.47 -10.72
CA ILE A 410 -6.93 19.96 -9.35
C ILE A 410 -7.78 19.20 -8.33
N CYS A 411 -7.28 19.10 -7.10
CA CYS A 411 -8.00 18.50 -5.98
C CYS A 411 -9.06 19.45 -5.43
N ASN A 412 -10.24 19.46 -6.06
CA ASN A 412 -11.34 20.36 -5.72
C ASN A 412 -12.38 19.77 -4.74
N LEU A 413 -12.30 18.48 -4.38
CA LEU A 413 -13.25 17.83 -3.47
C LEU A 413 -12.77 17.82 -2.01
N GLU A 414 -13.72 17.99 -1.09
CA GLU A 414 -13.47 17.82 0.33
C GLU A 414 -13.36 16.33 0.72
N ARG A 415 -12.37 16.02 1.56
CA ARG A 415 -12.19 14.72 2.23
C ARG A 415 -11.94 14.93 3.72
N LYS A 416 -13.02 14.89 4.51
CA LYS A 416 -12.99 15.19 5.96
C LYS A 416 -12.10 14.22 6.74
N ASP A 417 -12.06 12.95 6.32
CA ASP A 417 -11.19 11.90 6.84
C ASP A 417 -9.71 12.24 6.65
N ILE A 418 -9.32 12.70 5.46
CA ILE A 418 -7.94 13.07 5.12
C ILE A 418 -7.56 14.42 5.77
N LYS A 419 -8.46 15.40 5.75
CA LYS A 419 -8.29 16.69 6.45
C LYS A 419 -8.02 16.48 7.95
N ALA A 420 -8.80 15.62 8.60
CA ALA A 420 -8.64 15.29 10.03
C ALA A 420 -7.36 14.48 10.34
N LEU A 421 -6.91 13.63 9.41
CA LEU A 421 -5.67 12.87 9.56
C LEU A 421 -4.43 13.78 9.57
N PHE A 422 -4.41 14.80 8.70
CA PHE A 422 -3.26 15.67 8.48
C PHE A 422 -3.37 17.08 9.10
N GLY A 423 -4.53 17.46 9.66
CA GLY A 423 -4.74 18.77 10.28
C GLY A 423 -4.82 19.94 9.29
N VAL A 424 -5.36 19.70 8.09
CA VAL A 424 -5.43 20.69 6.99
C VAL A 424 -6.86 21.08 6.62
N ASN A 425 -7.03 22.28 6.05
CA ASN A 425 -8.34 22.84 5.72
C ASN A 425 -8.65 22.92 4.20
N PHE A 426 -7.66 22.73 3.32
CA PHE A 426 -7.83 22.78 1.86
C PHE A 426 -8.32 21.46 1.26
N ASN A 427 -8.87 21.51 0.04
CA ASN A 427 -9.40 20.33 -0.64
C ASN A 427 -8.28 19.44 -1.19
N VAL A 428 -8.50 18.13 -1.12
CA VAL A 428 -7.49 17.08 -1.35
C VAL A 428 -8.05 15.91 -2.16
N GLY A 429 -9.37 15.82 -2.32
CA GLY A 429 -10.02 14.81 -3.14
C GLY A 429 -10.17 15.26 -4.60
N PHE A 430 -10.26 14.30 -5.51
CA PHE A 430 -10.59 14.53 -6.92
C PHE A 430 -11.57 13.48 -7.44
N ARG A 431 -12.31 13.86 -8.50
CA ARG A 431 -13.19 12.98 -9.30
C ARG A 431 -13.08 13.42 -10.74
N VAL A 432 -12.73 12.49 -11.62
CA VAL A 432 -12.65 12.72 -13.08
C VAL A 432 -13.49 11.65 -13.77
N PHE A 433 -14.39 12.05 -14.67
CA PHE A 433 -15.17 11.09 -15.46
C PHE A 433 -14.38 10.68 -16.70
N TRP A 434 -14.59 9.46 -17.19
CA TRP A 434 -13.89 8.97 -18.40
C TRP A 434 -14.10 9.86 -19.64
N LYS A 435 -15.26 10.50 -19.75
CA LYS A 435 -15.59 11.48 -20.80
C LYS A 435 -14.76 12.78 -20.77
N ASP A 436 -14.14 13.10 -19.64
CA ASP A 436 -13.35 14.33 -19.46
C ASP A 436 -11.86 14.09 -19.82
N LEU A 437 -11.47 12.84 -20.09
CA LEU A 437 -10.11 12.46 -20.46
C LEU A 437 -9.87 12.62 -21.97
N LYS A 438 -8.71 13.17 -22.35
CA LYS A 438 -8.29 13.30 -23.75
C LYS A 438 -7.56 12.02 -24.19
N LEU A 439 -8.33 10.96 -24.45
CA LEU A 439 -7.77 9.68 -24.89
C LEU A 439 -7.25 9.74 -26.34
N PRO A 440 -5.97 9.44 -26.61
CA PRO A 440 -5.43 9.37 -27.96
C PRO A 440 -5.90 8.10 -28.69
N LYS A 441 -5.84 8.12 -30.03
CA LYS A 441 -6.13 6.95 -30.90
C LYS A 441 -5.37 5.70 -30.47
N SER A 442 -4.10 5.82 -30.09
CA SER A 442 -3.27 4.71 -29.60
C SER A 442 -3.83 3.97 -28.38
N ILE A 443 -4.76 4.56 -27.62
CA ILE A 443 -5.50 3.91 -26.54
C ILE A 443 -6.90 3.48 -27.02
N LEU A 444 -7.57 4.33 -27.81
CA LEU A 444 -8.90 4.06 -28.36
C LEU A 444 -8.94 2.90 -29.37
N ASP A 445 -7.83 2.57 -30.01
CA ASP A 445 -7.73 1.50 -31.01
C ASP A 445 -7.28 0.14 -30.43
N LEU A 446 -6.88 0.07 -29.15
CA LEU A 446 -6.54 -1.19 -28.47
C LEU A 446 -7.75 -2.15 -28.38
N PRO A 447 -7.57 -3.48 -28.41
CA PRO A 447 -8.66 -4.43 -28.14
C PRO A 447 -9.33 -4.22 -26.76
N ASP A 448 -10.63 -4.47 -26.66
CA ASP A 448 -11.40 -4.32 -25.40
C ASP A 448 -10.87 -5.19 -24.24
N GLY A 449 -10.21 -6.30 -24.57
CA GLY A 449 -9.56 -7.18 -23.60
C GLY A 449 -8.21 -6.69 -23.07
N GLU A 450 -7.62 -5.64 -23.67
CA GLU A 450 -6.33 -5.10 -23.25
C GLU A 450 -6.39 -4.43 -21.88
N ASN A 451 -5.23 -4.39 -21.22
CA ASN A 451 -5.08 -3.75 -19.93
C ASN A 451 -4.51 -2.34 -20.06
N LEU A 452 -5.13 -1.38 -19.38
CA LEU A 452 -4.64 -0.01 -19.26
C LEU A 452 -3.96 0.20 -17.90
N GLU A 453 -2.69 0.59 -17.90
CA GLU A 453 -1.96 1.09 -16.72
C GLU A 453 -2.36 2.55 -16.49
N ILE A 454 -3.25 2.79 -15.53
CA ILE A 454 -3.62 4.14 -15.07
C ILE A 454 -2.66 4.53 -13.94
N GLN A 455 -2.09 5.73 -14.02
CA GLN A 455 -1.24 6.33 -13.00
C GLN A 455 -1.78 7.71 -12.63
N ILE A 456 -1.79 7.99 -11.33
CA ILE A 456 -2.07 9.31 -10.77
C ILE A 456 -0.72 9.92 -10.38
N ILE A 457 -0.38 11.04 -11.00
CA ILE A 457 0.92 11.71 -10.86
C ILE A 457 0.72 13.05 -10.19
N HIS A 458 1.51 13.35 -9.16
CA HIS A 458 1.50 14.66 -8.52
C HIS A 458 2.27 15.68 -9.39
N ALA A 459 1.60 16.74 -9.85
CA ALA A 459 2.12 17.57 -10.94
C ALA A 459 3.42 18.32 -10.58
N ARG A 460 3.55 18.81 -9.34
CA ARG A 460 4.74 19.56 -8.88
C ARG A 460 6.00 18.69 -8.78
N THR A 461 5.88 17.42 -8.42
CA THR A 461 7.03 16.53 -8.18
C THR A 461 7.25 15.50 -9.29
N GLY A 462 6.28 15.30 -10.18
CA GLY A 462 6.29 14.22 -11.17
C GLY A 462 6.20 12.81 -10.57
N TYR A 463 5.96 12.68 -9.26
CA TYR A 463 5.94 11.38 -8.58
C TYR A 463 4.59 10.68 -8.76
N ILE A 464 4.64 9.37 -9.02
CA ILE A 464 3.47 8.52 -9.09
C ILE A 464 2.93 8.33 -7.67
N ILE A 465 1.72 8.84 -7.42
CA ILE A 465 1.02 8.68 -6.15
C ILE A 465 0.39 7.29 -6.06
N SER A 466 -0.29 6.89 -7.12
CA SER A 466 -1.01 5.63 -7.19
C SER A 466 -1.06 5.12 -8.62
N HIS A 467 -1.21 3.81 -8.79
CA HIS A 467 -1.39 3.18 -10.09
C HIS A 467 -2.37 2.01 -9.96
N LYS A 468 -3.09 1.72 -11.05
CA LYS A 468 -4.03 0.60 -11.15
C LYS A 468 -4.12 0.13 -12.59
N THR A 469 -4.17 -1.18 -12.78
CA THR A 469 -4.46 -1.80 -14.07
C THR A 469 -5.96 -2.09 -14.17
N VAL A 470 -6.60 -1.72 -15.29
CA VAL A 470 -7.99 -2.08 -15.60
C VAL A 470 -8.11 -2.59 -17.04
N ALA A 471 -9.01 -3.54 -17.29
CA ALA A 471 -9.31 -3.97 -18.65
C ALA A 471 -10.06 -2.86 -19.41
N LYS A 472 -9.71 -2.60 -20.67
CA LYS A 472 -10.25 -1.50 -21.48
C LYS A 472 -11.77 -1.55 -21.61
N LYS A 473 -12.37 -2.75 -21.73
CA LYS A 473 -13.83 -2.96 -21.76
C LYS A 473 -14.57 -2.24 -20.63
N LEU A 474 -13.95 -2.13 -19.45
CA LEU A 474 -14.52 -1.45 -18.29
C LEU A 474 -14.78 0.04 -18.55
N ILE A 475 -14.12 0.65 -19.53
CA ILE A 475 -14.29 2.05 -19.95
C ILE A 475 -15.30 2.16 -21.11
N MET A 476 -15.52 1.05 -21.83
CA MET A 476 -16.40 0.97 -23.01
C MET A 476 -17.79 0.42 -22.69
N ASP A 477 -18.00 -0.18 -21.50
CA ASP A 477 -19.31 -0.56 -20.99
C ASP A 477 -20.15 0.69 -20.71
N LYS A 478 -20.87 1.07 -21.77
CA LYS A 478 -21.76 2.22 -21.96
C LYS A 478 -22.35 2.77 -20.64
N PRO A 479 -22.08 4.03 -20.29
CA PRO A 479 -22.58 4.59 -19.04
C PRO A 479 -24.10 4.81 -19.11
N TYR A 480 -24.83 3.86 -18.53
CA TYR A 480 -26.25 3.97 -18.25
C TYR A 480 -26.51 5.17 -17.33
N VAL A 481 -26.98 6.27 -17.91
CA VAL A 481 -27.61 7.38 -17.20
C VAL A 481 -29.12 7.16 -17.25
N PRO A 482 -29.78 6.76 -16.14
CA PRO A 482 -31.21 6.56 -16.13
C PRO A 482 -31.92 7.91 -16.26
N VAL A 483 -32.37 8.24 -17.47
CA VAL A 483 -33.22 9.40 -17.74
C VAL A 483 -34.63 9.10 -17.23
N LYS A 484 -35.19 9.96 -16.38
CA LYS A 484 -36.61 9.87 -15.98
C LYS A 484 -37.50 10.17 -17.19
N ILE A 485 -38.19 9.16 -17.71
CA ILE A 485 -39.20 9.35 -18.75
C ILE A 485 -40.54 9.72 -18.08
N SER A 486 -41.00 10.95 -18.28
CA SER A 486 -42.39 11.34 -18.01
C SER A 486 -43.28 10.80 -19.14
N LYS A 487 -43.70 9.53 -19.03
CA LYS A 487 -44.57 8.91 -20.05
C LYS A 487 -45.97 9.50 -20.01
N LEU A 488 -46.36 10.20 -21.09
CA LEU A 488 -47.73 10.15 -21.59
C LEU A 488 -47.77 9.03 -22.62
N ALA A 489 -48.17 7.82 -22.20
CA ALA A 489 -48.53 6.79 -23.16
C ALA A 489 -49.86 7.20 -23.79
N ILE A 490 -49.86 7.51 -25.08
CA ILE A 490 -51.09 7.79 -25.81
C ILE A 490 -51.71 6.44 -26.17
N GLU A 491 -52.93 6.18 -25.74
CA GLU A 491 -53.68 5.02 -26.22
C GLU A 491 -54.02 5.26 -27.70
N VAL A 492 -53.53 4.37 -28.55
CA VAL A 492 -53.72 4.40 -30.00
C VAL A 492 -54.29 3.06 -30.41
N ASP A 493 -55.44 3.08 -31.07
CA ASP A 493 -56.25 1.87 -31.30
C ASP A 493 -55.54 0.71 -32.01
N ILE A 494 -54.52 1.00 -32.81
CA ILE A 494 -53.72 0.00 -33.56
C ILE A 494 -52.51 -0.54 -32.79
N VAL A 495 -52.22 -0.03 -31.59
CA VAL A 495 -51.02 -0.39 -30.81
C VAL A 495 -51.39 -1.23 -29.59
N GLU A 496 -50.77 -2.40 -29.48
CA GLU A 496 -50.91 -3.32 -28.34
C GLU A 496 -49.96 -2.92 -27.20
N LYS A 497 -48.72 -2.52 -27.54
CA LYS A 497 -47.72 -2.16 -26.53
C LYS A 497 -46.66 -1.20 -27.04
N VAL A 498 -46.35 -0.16 -26.25
CA VAL A 498 -45.13 0.66 -26.38
C VAL A 498 -44.31 0.60 -25.10
N VAL A 499 -43.04 0.24 -25.20
CA VAL A 499 -42.07 0.28 -24.08
C VAL A 499 -40.74 0.83 -24.57
N ILE A 500 -40.20 1.84 -23.88
CA ILE A 500 -38.78 2.17 -23.92
C ILE A 500 -38.09 1.36 -22.82
N ASP A 501 -37.15 0.51 -23.20
CA ASP A 501 -36.34 -0.32 -22.28
C ASP A 501 -34.83 -0.09 -22.42
N GLN A 502 -34.40 0.67 -23.44
CA GLN A 502 -33.03 1.14 -23.61
C GLN A 502 -33.04 2.67 -23.78
N LEU A 503 -32.40 3.38 -22.85
CA LEU A 503 -32.19 4.82 -22.94
C LEU A 503 -30.84 5.14 -22.30
N TYR A 504 -29.83 5.44 -23.12
CA TYR A 504 -28.46 5.66 -22.66
C TYR A 504 -27.75 6.71 -23.51
N LEU A 505 -26.68 7.31 -22.97
CA LEU A 505 -25.83 8.28 -23.66
C LEU A 505 -24.63 7.58 -24.31
N ASP A 506 -24.41 7.84 -25.60
CA ASP A 506 -23.17 7.47 -26.30
C ASP A 506 -22.14 8.59 -26.13
N LEU A 507 -21.31 8.48 -25.09
CA LEU A 507 -20.27 9.47 -24.79
C LEU A 507 -19.11 9.48 -25.80
N LEU A 508 -19.01 8.47 -26.68
CA LEU A 508 -18.00 8.41 -27.73
C LEU A 508 -18.48 9.08 -29.02
N LYS A 509 -19.78 9.01 -29.32
CA LYS A 509 -20.43 9.71 -30.46
C LYS A 509 -21.04 11.06 -30.04
N GLY A 510 -20.25 11.90 -29.37
CA GLY A 510 -20.63 13.29 -29.08
C GLY A 510 -21.73 13.46 -28.04
N SER A 511 -21.90 12.51 -27.11
CA SER A 511 -22.91 12.54 -26.04
C SER A 511 -24.36 12.60 -26.54
N LYS A 512 -24.66 11.96 -27.68
CA LYS A 512 -26.04 11.78 -28.15
C LYS A 512 -26.70 10.56 -27.51
N LEU A 513 -28.02 10.58 -27.37
CA LEU A 513 -28.81 9.48 -26.83
C LEU A 513 -28.94 8.32 -27.84
N VAL A 514 -29.01 7.11 -27.30
CA VAL A 514 -29.52 5.92 -27.99
C VAL A 514 -30.84 5.55 -27.33
N VAL A 515 -31.88 5.42 -28.15
CA VAL A 515 -33.24 5.04 -27.72
C VAL A 515 -33.57 3.69 -28.32
N GLY A 516 -33.97 2.75 -27.49
CA GLY A 516 -34.41 1.42 -27.90
C GLY A 516 -35.58 0.96 -27.07
N GLY A 517 -36.40 0.12 -27.67
CA GLY A 517 -37.68 -0.25 -27.11
C GLY A 517 -38.42 -1.27 -27.95
N VAL A 518 -39.69 -1.43 -27.67
CA VAL A 518 -40.58 -2.37 -28.36
C VAL A 518 -41.89 -1.65 -28.66
N VAL A 519 -42.35 -1.76 -29.91
CA VAL A 519 -43.66 -1.32 -30.38
C VAL A 519 -44.35 -2.55 -30.99
N VAL A 520 -45.38 -3.05 -30.32
CA VAL A 520 -46.20 -4.17 -30.77
C VAL A 520 -47.52 -3.60 -31.30
N LEU A 521 -47.87 -3.91 -32.55
CA LEU A 521 -49.19 -3.60 -33.11
C LEU A 521 -50.22 -4.66 -32.69
N LYS A 522 -51.52 -4.34 -32.69
CA LYS A 522 -52.56 -5.33 -32.41
C LYS A 522 -52.67 -6.40 -33.52
N PRO A 523 -53.11 -7.64 -33.22
CA PRO A 523 -53.12 -8.74 -34.18
C PRO A 523 -53.94 -8.48 -35.45
N GLU A 524 -54.97 -7.62 -35.37
CA GLU A 524 -55.88 -7.33 -36.50
C GLU A 524 -55.27 -6.35 -37.52
N VAL A 525 -54.15 -5.70 -37.19
CA VAL A 525 -53.52 -4.69 -38.05
C VAL A 525 -52.84 -5.37 -39.24
N LYS A 526 -53.43 -5.18 -40.42
CA LYS A 526 -52.95 -5.70 -41.72
C LYS A 526 -52.19 -4.68 -42.56
N GLU A 527 -52.21 -3.41 -42.17
CA GLU A 527 -51.47 -2.34 -42.85
C GLU A 527 -50.01 -2.31 -42.37
N GLU A 528 -49.08 -2.02 -43.29
CA GLU A 528 -47.66 -1.85 -42.95
C GLU A 528 -47.38 -0.42 -42.48
N TYR A 529 -46.78 -0.28 -41.31
CA TYR A 529 -46.33 0.98 -40.75
C TYR A 529 -44.80 1.06 -40.74
N ARG A 530 -44.28 2.29 -40.73
CA ARG A 530 -42.87 2.56 -40.34
C ARG A 530 -42.83 3.31 -39.03
N LEU A 531 -41.83 3.02 -38.21
CA LEU A 531 -41.57 3.78 -36.99
C LEU A 531 -40.65 4.97 -37.31
N LEU A 532 -40.97 6.14 -36.77
CA LEU A 532 -40.20 7.38 -36.88
C LEU A 532 -39.95 7.93 -35.48
N LEU A 533 -38.78 8.57 -35.29
CA LEU A 533 -38.45 9.28 -34.07
C LEU A 533 -38.20 10.75 -34.40
N GLU A 534 -38.94 11.65 -33.77
CA GLU A 534 -38.67 13.10 -33.82
C GLU A 534 -37.90 13.52 -32.57
N ASP A 535 -36.90 14.37 -32.75
CA ASP A 535 -36.07 14.93 -31.68
C ASP A 535 -35.78 16.43 -31.92
N ALA A 536 -34.85 17.00 -31.16
CA ALA A 536 -34.54 18.42 -31.27
C ALA A 536 -33.93 18.85 -32.64
N GLU A 537 -33.29 17.90 -33.35
CA GLU A 537 -32.65 18.08 -34.66
C GLU A 537 -33.61 17.75 -35.83
N GLY A 538 -34.66 16.97 -35.60
CA GLY A 538 -35.70 16.68 -36.58
C GLY A 538 -36.17 15.22 -36.56
N ILE A 539 -36.64 14.72 -37.70
CA ILE A 539 -37.14 13.33 -37.81
C ILE A 539 -36.01 12.41 -38.28
N LYS A 540 -35.80 11.32 -37.54
CA LYS A 540 -34.86 10.24 -37.85
C LYS A 540 -35.62 8.96 -38.20
N GLU A 541 -35.06 8.20 -39.14
CA GLU A 541 -35.53 6.87 -39.47
C GLU A 541 -35.15 5.88 -38.35
N VAL A 542 -36.07 4.98 -38.01
CA VAL A 542 -35.91 4.04 -36.90
C VAL A 542 -35.68 2.64 -37.44
N GLN A 543 -34.64 1.96 -36.93
CA GLN A 543 -34.48 0.54 -37.19
C GLN A 543 -35.50 -0.24 -36.36
N TRP A 544 -36.65 -0.55 -36.94
CA TRP A 544 -37.71 -1.39 -36.39
C TRP A 544 -37.74 -2.76 -37.10
N GLY A 545 -38.47 -3.74 -36.56
CA GLY A 545 -38.42 -5.12 -37.05
C GLY A 545 -37.36 -6.00 -36.38
N LEU A 546 -36.72 -5.55 -35.29
CA LEU A 546 -35.68 -6.32 -34.60
C LEU A 546 -36.32 -7.44 -33.73
N PRO A 547 -35.64 -8.59 -33.54
CA PRO A 547 -36.17 -9.69 -32.74
C PRO A 547 -36.53 -9.30 -31.30
N SER A 548 -37.68 -9.74 -30.83
CA SER A 548 -38.20 -9.50 -29.49
C SER A 548 -38.69 -10.78 -28.79
N PRO A 549 -37.81 -11.77 -28.48
CA PRO A 549 -38.23 -13.08 -27.97
C PRO A 549 -39.09 -13.04 -26.70
N GLY A 550 -38.80 -12.12 -25.78
CA GLY A 550 -39.60 -11.96 -24.56
C GLY A 550 -41.04 -11.51 -24.83
N TYR A 551 -41.27 -10.69 -25.87
CA TYR A 551 -42.61 -10.27 -26.28
C TYR A 551 -43.30 -11.33 -27.15
N ALA A 552 -42.53 -12.07 -27.96
CA ALA A 552 -43.04 -13.26 -28.67
C ALA A 552 -43.64 -14.30 -27.70
N ASN A 553 -42.98 -14.53 -26.56
CA ASN A 553 -43.49 -15.43 -25.52
C ASN A 553 -44.67 -14.85 -24.72
N MET A 554 -44.75 -13.52 -24.61
CA MET A 554 -45.81 -12.82 -23.87
C MET A 554 -47.10 -12.67 -24.69
N TYR A 555 -46.99 -12.61 -26.02
CA TYR A 555 -48.09 -12.47 -26.97
C TYR A 555 -47.94 -13.52 -28.10
N PRO A 556 -48.09 -14.83 -27.80
CA PRO A 556 -47.78 -15.91 -28.75
C PRO A 556 -48.63 -15.88 -30.02
N ASP A 557 -49.88 -15.44 -29.92
CA ASP A 557 -50.83 -15.37 -31.03
C ASP A 557 -50.73 -14.05 -31.83
N ASN A 558 -49.87 -13.10 -31.43
CA ASN A 558 -49.70 -11.83 -32.11
C ASN A 558 -48.53 -11.90 -33.11
N PRO A 559 -48.78 -11.85 -34.44
CA PRO A 559 -47.71 -11.96 -35.45
C PRO A 559 -46.67 -10.83 -35.38
N HIS A 560 -47.06 -9.65 -34.86
CA HIS A 560 -46.19 -8.49 -34.73
C HIS A 560 -45.22 -8.61 -33.54
N ALA A 561 -45.54 -9.41 -32.52
CA ALA A 561 -44.78 -9.49 -31.27
C ALA A 561 -43.40 -10.16 -31.40
N LYS A 562 -43.15 -10.93 -32.47
CA LYS A 562 -41.87 -11.62 -32.71
C LYS A 562 -40.72 -10.68 -33.08
N ASN A 563 -41.03 -9.62 -33.82
CA ASN A 563 -40.07 -8.68 -34.41
C ASN A 563 -40.45 -7.22 -34.09
N ALA A 564 -40.88 -6.96 -32.85
CA ALA A 564 -41.43 -5.66 -32.42
C ALA A 564 -40.36 -4.68 -31.91
N ARG A 565 -39.10 -5.10 -31.77
CA ARG A 565 -38.04 -4.27 -31.16
C ARG A 565 -37.53 -3.21 -32.15
N PHE A 566 -37.18 -2.05 -31.61
CA PHE A 566 -36.56 -0.97 -32.37
C PHE A 566 -35.32 -0.38 -31.67
N LYS A 567 -34.50 0.32 -32.46
CA LYS A 567 -33.34 1.09 -31.99
C LYS A 567 -33.09 2.33 -32.86
N VAL A 568 -32.68 3.42 -32.22
CA VAL A 568 -32.27 4.70 -32.84
C VAL A 568 -31.00 5.18 -32.14
N GLU A 569 -29.97 5.52 -32.91
CA GLU A 569 -28.75 6.16 -32.39
C GLU A 569 -28.70 7.64 -32.77
N GLY A 570 -27.97 8.46 -32.00
CA GLY A 570 -27.74 9.85 -32.36
C GLY A 570 -28.92 10.79 -32.07
N VAL A 571 -29.71 10.50 -31.04
CA VAL A 571 -30.89 11.29 -30.61
C VAL A 571 -30.48 12.45 -29.69
N VAL A 572 -31.15 13.59 -29.82
CA VAL A 572 -30.89 14.84 -29.10
C VAL A 572 -32.21 15.33 -28.50
N ALA A 573 -32.31 15.36 -27.18
CA ALA A 573 -33.46 15.90 -26.45
C ALA A 573 -33.10 17.23 -25.80
N THR A 574 -34.04 18.18 -25.78
CA THR A 574 -33.97 19.41 -24.98
C THR A 574 -35.25 19.58 -24.18
N GLU A 575 -35.24 20.43 -23.15
CA GLU A 575 -36.45 20.68 -22.33
C GLU A 575 -37.62 21.26 -23.16
N GLU A 576 -37.31 21.98 -24.25
CA GLU A 576 -38.29 22.57 -25.17
C GLU A 576 -38.76 21.61 -26.29
N LYS A 577 -37.98 20.56 -26.59
CA LYS A 577 -38.27 19.59 -27.67
C LYS A 577 -38.13 18.16 -27.15
N PRO A 578 -39.23 17.55 -26.63
CA PRO A 578 -39.22 16.16 -26.20
C PRO A 578 -39.09 15.21 -27.40
N ILE A 579 -38.53 14.02 -27.13
CA ILE A 579 -38.50 12.91 -28.10
C ILE A 579 -39.93 12.43 -28.33
N ARG A 580 -40.33 12.22 -29.59
CA ARG A 580 -41.63 11.68 -29.98
C ARG A 580 -41.49 10.48 -30.92
N LEU A 581 -42.34 9.48 -30.77
CA LEU A 581 -42.42 8.33 -31.67
C LEU A 581 -43.70 8.38 -32.50
N TYR A 582 -43.57 8.16 -33.80
CA TYR A 582 -44.71 8.11 -34.73
C TYR A 582 -44.74 6.81 -35.51
N LEU A 583 -45.94 6.26 -35.70
CA LEU A 583 -46.22 5.31 -36.77
C LEU A 583 -46.59 6.09 -38.04
N LYS A 584 -45.93 5.79 -39.16
CA LYS A 584 -46.24 6.35 -40.48
C LYS A 584 -46.86 5.27 -41.37
N ASN A 585 -48.05 5.54 -41.92
CA ASN A 585 -48.75 4.63 -42.82
C ASN A 585 -48.27 4.77 -44.28
N LYS A 586 -48.88 4.03 -45.22
CA LYS A 586 -48.51 4.09 -46.65
C LYS A 586 -48.91 5.40 -47.34
N ASN A 587 -49.98 6.04 -46.89
CA ASN A 587 -50.49 7.30 -47.44
C ASN A 587 -49.65 8.52 -47.01
N GLY A 588 -48.87 8.39 -45.94
CA GLY A 588 -47.96 9.40 -45.43
C GLY A 588 -48.35 9.98 -44.06
N ASP A 589 -49.53 9.62 -43.56
CA ASP A 589 -50.08 10.07 -42.28
C ASP A 589 -49.21 9.60 -41.12
N LYS A 590 -49.08 10.44 -40.09
CA LYS A 590 -48.29 10.15 -38.89
C LYS A 590 -49.21 10.09 -37.66
N ILE A 591 -49.14 8.98 -36.94
CA ILE A 591 -49.87 8.73 -35.69
C ILE A 591 -48.85 8.77 -34.55
N LEU A 592 -48.99 9.72 -33.62
CA LEU A 592 -48.12 9.84 -32.44
C LEU A 592 -48.43 8.72 -31.44
N ILE A 593 -47.42 7.97 -30.99
CA ILE A 593 -47.57 6.81 -30.09
C ILE A 593 -46.79 6.92 -28.76
N LEU A 594 -45.85 7.87 -28.66
CA LEU A 594 -45.11 8.20 -27.44
C LEU A 594 -44.52 9.62 -27.52
#